data_AF-A0A3S5JNT4-F1
#
_entry.id   AF-A0A3S5JNT4-F1
#
_cell.length_a   1.000
_cell.length_b   1.000
_cell.length_c   1.000
_cell.angle_alpha   90.00
_cell.angle_beta   90.00
_cell.angle_gamma   90.00
#
_symmetry.space_group_name_H-M   'P 1'
#
loop_
_entity.id
_entity.type
_entity.pdbx_description
1 polymer ?
#
loop_
_entity_poly.entity_id
_entity_poly.type
_entity_poly.pdbx_seq_one_letter_code
_entity_poly.pdbx_strand_id
1 'polypeptide(L)'
;MNFNNTWRNYAAKPLKPKLTPLMEQYLAARQLILEGRLDIAKTAAPRATEAGDVDNMLKALMGEFGQKDAGKYLLFAAKALEQGYSQDIDPAKRFKDVLELLTKFHMNQNRKVNRVYQERLPQRDINKYNFRSLSNALYAASGKQHADENAEFVYKANGISALRPLTTRAACFLGGPNREEWCITRTEKKNFFSKYTEEESKAFVLVKLDGIPVGSVNHQIVMQFSGPGEPEFEMWWDGENESHADGQLEVVMREHIEGMGPDFQIELQDDYFETAGSGGSEPAHDLFLDLHEAAFEVVKMNPPEDILPRIERQAAEEAEAFRAQTQNVELRYEVKRDLADEISVFFEATLKLEFYDERFEEFLKDKDKNFYASLGQDLQTYMEQTGMANLRLKDFYEREGSIMVELGISADTAVAQEGYNLEGFVSFLIDAKDAEQTDGPDIENALTQMIAARAKSEGVEPLDNQVENTFYKDLEKQLLGEEKGRSRQRGIYKFHCMVAYTLTTEGDRSRGLDDVLADLRALPNVTIVTVAIRNQKIAEGRYIAGLAIKFIPSVPGDMNQPEQVKARIVRDIKRLENVQSLFKLSAGLIRLE
;
A
#
# COMPACT_ATOMS: atom_id res chain seq x y z
N MET A 1 46.53 49.31 -42.10
CA MET A 1 45.16 49.37 -41.55
C MET A 1 45.19 48.74 -40.17
N ASN A 2 44.82 49.48 -39.13
CA ASN A 2 45.10 49.13 -37.74
C ASN A 2 43.82 48.60 -37.06
N PHE A 3 43.73 47.28 -36.88
CA PHE A 3 42.52 46.56 -36.44
C PHE A 3 42.26 46.59 -34.92
N ASN A 4 43.06 47.32 -34.14
CA ASN A 4 43.05 47.24 -32.67
C ASN A 4 42.29 48.35 -31.92
N ASN A 5 41.76 49.38 -32.60
CA ASN A 5 41.10 50.51 -31.92
C ASN A 5 39.56 50.48 -31.94
N THR A 6 38.93 49.57 -32.69
CA THR A 6 37.46 49.52 -32.80
C THR A 6 36.80 48.65 -31.74
N TRP A 7 37.51 47.67 -31.17
CA TRP A 7 36.97 46.74 -30.16
C TRP A 7 36.92 47.31 -28.74
N ARG A 8 37.85 48.21 -28.38
CA ARG A 8 37.88 48.82 -27.03
C ARG A 8 36.70 49.78 -26.77
N ASN A 9 36.07 50.32 -27.80
CA ASN A 9 34.89 51.18 -27.64
C ASN A 9 33.56 50.42 -27.45
N TYR A 10 33.53 49.11 -27.76
CA TYR A 10 32.35 48.27 -27.51
C TYR A 10 32.34 47.61 -26.13
N ALA A 11 33.52 47.42 -25.52
CA ALA A 11 33.66 46.76 -24.21
C ALA A 11 33.58 47.70 -23.00
N ALA A 12 33.51 49.03 -23.19
CA ALA A 12 33.70 50.01 -22.12
C ALA A 12 32.46 50.85 -21.72
N LYS A 13 31.24 50.41 -22.03
CA LYS A 13 30.04 51.00 -21.41
C LYS A 13 29.10 49.91 -20.91
N PRO A 14 28.78 49.84 -19.61
CA PRO A 14 27.61 49.10 -19.17
C PRO A 14 26.40 49.83 -19.76
N LEU A 15 25.87 49.31 -20.86
CA LEU A 15 24.52 49.63 -21.29
C LEU A 15 23.59 49.07 -20.22
N LYS A 16 23.30 49.85 -19.18
CA LYS A 16 22.02 49.70 -18.48
C LYS A 16 20.97 49.85 -19.57
N PRO A 17 20.19 48.81 -19.90
CA PRO A 17 19.16 48.94 -20.92
C PRO A 17 18.24 50.08 -20.46
N LYS A 18 18.10 51.13 -21.28
CA LYS A 18 17.04 52.12 -21.03
C LYS A 18 15.73 51.35 -21.09
N LEU A 19 15.04 51.27 -19.95
CA LEU A 19 13.72 50.69 -19.85
C LEU A 19 12.84 51.36 -20.91
N THR A 20 12.09 50.57 -21.68
CA THR A 20 11.14 51.15 -22.62
C THR A 20 10.06 51.88 -21.83
N PRO A 21 9.43 52.95 -22.36
CA PRO A 21 8.36 53.67 -21.65
C PRO A 21 7.24 52.76 -21.17
N LEU A 22 6.97 51.66 -21.90
CA LEU A 22 6.00 50.63 -21.52
C LEU A 22 6.45 49.81 -20.30
N MET A 23 7.74 49.50 -20.21
CA MET A 23 8.32 48.79 -19.05
C MET A 23 8.44 49.72 -17.83
N GLU A 24 8.72 51.01 -18.03
CA GLU A 24 8.67 52.02 -16.96
C GLU A 24 7.24 52.18 -16.43
N GLN A 25 6.24 52.25 -17.29
CA GLN A 25 4.82 52.27 -16.90
C GLN A 25 4.40 50.97 -16.18
N TYR A 26 4.87 49.82 -16.65
CA TYR A 26 4.58 48.52 -16.03
C TYR A 26 5.20 48.39 -14.62
N LEU A 27 6.46 48.81 -14.46
CA LEU A 27 7.15 48.81 -13.18
C LEU A 27 6.52 49.84 -12.22
N ALA A 28 6.16 51.03 -12.71
CA ALA A 28 5.46 52.05 -11.92
C ALA A 28 4.07 51.57 -11.46
N ALA A 29 3.30 50.90 -12.33
CA ALA A 29 2.01 50.31 -11.96
C ALA A 29 2.16 49.20 -10.92
N ARG A 30 3.19 48.36 -11.02
CA ARG A 30 3.50 47.33 -10.00
C ARG A 30 3.90 47.94 -8.67
N GLN A 31 4.69 49.00 -8.69
CA GLN A 31 5.10 49.73 -7.51
C GLN A 31 3.89 50.33 -6.78
N LEU A 32 2.97 50.96 -7.52
CA LEU A 32 1.70 51.49 -6.99
C LEU A 32 0.79 50.40 -6.38
N ILE A 33 0.73 49.20 -6.99
CA ILE A 33 -0.03 48.07 -6.43
C ILE A 33 0.60 47.57 -5.12
N LEU A 34 1.93 47.52 -5.05
CA LEU A 34 2.65 47.09 -3.86
C LEU A 34 2.48 48.13 -2.73
N GLU A 35 2.57 49.42 -3.05
CA GLU A 35 2.31 50.53 -2.13
C GLU A 35 0.87 50.50 -1.60
N GLY A 36 -0.12 50.33 -2.48
CA GLY A 36 -1.52 50.18 -2.04
C GLY A 36 -1.75 48.95 -1.15
N ARG A 37 -1.03 47.85 -1.39
CA ARG A 37 -1.10 46.65 -0.52
C ARG A 37 -0.37 46.84 0.80
N LEU A 38 0.72 47.61 0.81
CA LEU A 38 1.44 47.99 2.02
C LEU A 38 0.55 48.87 2.91
N ASP A 39 -0.15 49.85 2.36
CA ASP A 39 -1.08 50.70 3.12
C ASP A 39 -2.23 49.88 3.74
N ILE A 40 -2.79 48.93 2.99
CA ILE A 40 -3.81 48.01 3.50
C ILE A 40 -3.24 47.13 4.62
N ALA A 41 -2.02 46.61 4.46
CA ALA A 41 -1.36 45.79 5.46
C ALA A 41 -1.04 46.57 6.75
N LYS A 42 -0.58 47.82 6.61
CA LYS A 42 -0.31 48.73 7.73
C LYS A 42 -1.58 49.07 8.51
N THR A 43 -2.66 49.36 7.79
CA THR A 43 -3.98 49.60 8.40
C THR A 43 -4.50 48.37 9.17
N ALA A 44 -4.23 47.17 8.66
CA ALA A 44 -4.67 45.92 9.28
C ALA A 44 -3.82 45.46 10.48
N ALA A 45 -2.64 46.07 10.70
CA ALA A 45 -1.66 45.65 11.70
C ALA A 45 -0.98 46.88 12.36
N PRO A 46 -1.72 47.68 13.14
CA PRO A 46 -1.23 48.96 13.66
C PRO A 46 -0.01 48.81 14.58
N ARG A 47 0.01 47.83 15.50
CA ARG A 47 1.13 47.65 16.44
C ARG A 47 2.39 47.16 15.74
N ALA A 48 2.24 46.18 14.85
CA ALA A 48 3.35 45.69 14.04
C ALA A 48 3.88 46.77 13.07
N THR A 49 3.03 47.72 12.67
CA THR A 49 3.44 48.87 11.86
C THR A 49 4.22 49.89 12.66
N GLU A 50 3.76 50.21 13.87
CA GLU A 50 4.49 51.11 14.79
C GLU A 50 5.88 50.57 15.13
N ALA A 51 6.03 49.25 15.24
CA ALA A 51 7.32 48.58 15.44
C ALA A 51 8.19 48.48 14.17
N GLY A 52 7.65 48.82 12.98
CA GLY A 52 8.36 48.73 11.70
C GLY A 52 8.42 47.31 11.10
N ASP A 53 7.80 46.32 11.72
CA ASP A 53 7.87 44.92 11.30
C ASP A 53 7.16 44.64 9.98
N VAL A 54 6.09 45.39 9.66
CA VAL A 54 5.39 45.25 8.38
C VAL A 54 6.29 45.65 7.20
N ASP A 55 7.07 46.72 7.34
CA ASP A 55 8.04 47.16 6.33
C ASP A 55 9.24 46.20 6.24
N ASN A 56 9.73 45.69 7.37
CA ASN A 56 10.80 44.69 7.41
C ASN A 56 10.36 43.35 6.80
N MET A 57 9.11 42.94 7.05
CA MET A 57 8.52 41.74 6.47
C MET A 57 8.36 41.89 4.96
N LEU A 58 7.92 43.05 4.47
CA LEU A 58 7.89 43.31 3.03
C LEU A 58 9.27 43.16 2.38
N LYS A 59 10.32 43.71 2.99
CA LYS A 59 11.71 43.55 2.50
C LYS A 59 12.13 42.08 2.49
N ALA A 60 11.85 41.33 3.55
CA ALA A 60 12.16 39.91 3.64
C ALA A 60 11.42 39.09 2.56
N LEU A 61 10.12 39.34 2.38
CA LEU A 61 9.31 38.69 1.35
C LEU A 61 9.78 39.03 -0.08
N MET A 62 10.26 40.26 -0.30
CA MET A 62 10.86 40.65 -1.59
C MET A 62 12.19 39.95 -1.84
N GLY A 63 12.99 39.72 -0.79
CA GLY A 63 14.23 38.94 -0.87
C GLY A 63 13.98 37.46 -1.19
N GLU A 64 12.98 36.86 -0.54
CA GLU A 64 12.66 35.42 -0.67
C GLU A 64 11.86 35.08 -1.94
N PHE A 65 10.86 35.90 -2.30
CA PHE A 65 9.89 35.56 -3.35
C PHE A 65 9.90 36.52 -4.55
N GLY A 66 10.71 37.57 -4.50
CA GLY A 66 10.73 38.64 -5.49
C GLY A 66 9.53 39.59 -5.41
N GLN A 67 9.64 40.75 -6.08
CA GLN A 67 8.63 41.82 -6.06
C GLN A 67 7.21 41.38 -6.47
N LYS A 68 7.11 40.39 -7.37
CA LYS A 68 5.83 39.93 -7.91
C LYS A 68 4.99 39.22 -6.84
N ASP A 69 5.62 38.35 -6.05
CA ASP A 69 4.92 37.44 -5.15
C ASP A 69 4.90 37.95 -3.71
N ALA A 70 5.83 38.84 -3.33
CA ALA A 70 5.86 39.46 -1.99
C ALA A 70 4.53 40.13 -1.62
N GLY A 71 3.96 40.90 -2.54
CA GLY A 71 2.67 41.56 -2.32
C GLY A 71 1.49 40.61 -2.13
N LYS A 72 1.59 39.33 -2.50
CA LYS A 72 0.53 38.32 -2.29
C LYS A 72 0.43 37.91 -0.82
N TYR A 73 1.56 37.88 -0.13
CA TYR A 73 1.68 37.35 1.23
C TYR A 73 1.64 38.43 2.32
N LEU A 74 1.92 39.69 1.94
CA LEU A 74 2.08 40.80 2.88
C LEU A 74 0.90 41.01 3.84
N LEU A 75 -0.34 40.95 3.33
CA LEU A 75 -1.52 41.17 4.16
C LEU A 75 -1.71 40.08 5.22
N PHE A 76 -1.48 38.82 4.85
CA PHE A 76 -1.47 37.72 5.82
C PHE A 76 -0.36 37.90 6.85
N ALA A 77 0.86 38.23 6.39
CA ALA A 77 2.02 38.39 7.24
C ALA A 77 1.81 39.49 8.29
N ALA A 78 1.29 40.64 7.86
CA ALA A 78 0.97 41.76 8.74
C ALA A 78 -0.05 41.37 9.82
N LYS A 79 -1.14 40.69 9.44
CA LYS A 79 -2.14 40.18 10.40
C LYS A 79 -1.55 39.15 11.37
N ALA A 80 -0.66 38.28 10.91
CA ALA A 80 -0.05 37.24 11.73
C ALA A 80 0.98 37.81 12.74
N LEU A 81 1.67 38.89 12.36
CA LEU A 81 2.55 39.67 13.25
C LEU A 81 1.72 40.41 14.30
N GLU A 82 0.66 41.12 13.90
CA GLU A 82 -0.25 41.82 14.82
C GLU A 82 -0.85 40.88 15.88
N GLN A 83 -1.19 39.66 15.48
CA GLN A 83 -1.64 38.62 16.41
C GLN A 83 -0.57 38.24 17.44
N GLY A 84 0.71 38.23 17.09
CA GLY A 84 1.80 37.97 18.03
C GLY A 84 1.93 39.07 19.08
N TYR A 85 1.85 40.33 18.65
CA TYR A 85 1.80 41.51 19.53
C TYR A 85 0.56 41.54 20.44
N SER A 86 -0.52 40.88 20.04
CA SER A 86 -1.73 40.75 20.85
C SER A 86 -1.66 39.58 21.86
N GLN A 87 -0.66 38.71 21.73
CA GLN A 87 -0.50 37.48 22.51
C GLN A 87 0.79 37.46 23.36
N ASP A 88 1.48 38.60 23.50
CA ASP A 88 2.79 38.73 24.17
C ASP A 88 3.83 37.70 23.69
N ILE A 89 3.80 37.37 22.39
CA ILE A 89 4.82 36.53 21.77
C ILE A 89 5.99 37.43 21.37
N ASP A 90 7.23 36.99 21.65
CA ASP A 90 8.44 37.66 21.20
C ASP A 90 8.35 38.04 19.69
N PRO A 91 8.39 39.33 19.34
CA PRO A 91 8.26 39.80 17.97
C PRO A 91 9.31 39.22 17.01
N ALA A 92 10.55 39.05 17.46
CA ALA A 92 11.62 38.53 16.61
C ALA A 92 11.39 37.05 16.25
N LYS A 93 11.01 36.26 17.25
CA LYS A 93 10.59 34.87 17.05
C LYS A 93 9.37 34.79 16.14
N ARG A 94 8.34 35.60 16.41
CA ARG A 94 7.12 35.62 15.60
C ARG A 94 7.38 35.98 14.15
N PHE A 95 8.28 36.93 13.91
CA PHE A 95 8.70 37.33 12.57
C PHE A 95 9.30 36.15 11.80
N LYS A 96 10.23 35.42 12.43
CA LYS A 96 10.85 34.22 11.84
C LYS A 96 9.81 33.14 11.55
N ASP A 97 8.91 32.87 12.48
CA ASP A 97 7.86 31.86 12.34
C ASP A 97 6.90 32.18 11.17
N VAL A 98 6.51 33.46 11.03
CA VAL A 98 5.65 33.92 9.93
C VAL A 98 6.36 33.75 8.58
N LEU A 99 7.63 34.14 8.49
CA LEU A 99 8.40 34.01 7.25
C LEU A 99 8.57 32.54 6.84
N GLU A 100 8.93 31.67 7.78
CA GLU A 100 9.09 30.22 7.55
C GLU A 100 7.77 29.58 7.09
N LEU A 101 6.65 29.96 7.71
CA LEU A 101 5.33 29.47 7.34
C LEU A 101 4.94 29.88 5.92
N LEU A 102 5.26 31.13 5.54
CA LEU A 102 5.04 31.65 4.20
C LEU A 102 5.91 30.94 3.16
N THR A 103 7.16 30.63 3.49
CA THR A 103 8.06 29.85 2.63
C THR A 103 7.49 28.45 2.39
N LYS A 104 7.03 27.75 3.43
CA LYS A 104 6.38 26.44 3.31
C LYS A 104 5.12 26.50 2.43
N PHE A 105 4.27 27.52 2.63
CA PHE A 105 3.10 27.72 1.80
C PHE A 105 3.46 27.98 0.33
N HIS A 106 4.43 28.87 0.08
CA HIS A 106 4.90 29.23 -1.24
C HIS A 106 5.47 28.01 -1.97
N MET A 107 6.30 27.20 -1.30
CA MET A 107 6.85 25.95 -1.83
C MET A 107 5.75 24.95 -2.19
N ASN A 108 4.73 24.80 -1.33
CA ASN A 108 3.57 23.95 -1.63
C ASN A 108 2.78 24.43 -2.86
N GLN A 109 2.65 25.74 -3.07
CA GLN A 109 1.96 26.29 -4.24
C GLN A 109 2.78 26.19 -5.53
N ASN A 110 4.12 26.23 -5.46
CA ASN A 110 4.99 26.36 -6.64
C ASN A 110 5.75 25.08 -7.07
N ARG A 111 5.62 23.95 -6.37
CA ARG A 111 6.21 22.66 -6.82
C ARG A 111 5.58 22.18 -8.14
N LYS A 112 6.28 22.45 -9.25
CA LYS A 112 5.94 21.99 -10.62
C LYS A 112 6.05 20.46 -10.84
N VAL A 113 6.34 19.66 -9.81
CA VAL A 113 6.69 18.23 -9.98
C VAL A 113 5.78 17.26 -9.22
N ASN A 114 4.80 17.71 -8.42
CA ASN A 114 3.90 16.75 -7.77
C ASN A 114 2.52 17.33 -7.44
N ARG A 115 1.53 17.05 -8.31
CA ARG A 115 0.13 17.52 -8.18
C ARG A 115 -0.54 17.08 -6.87
N VAL A 116 -0.09 15.96 -6.30
CA VAL A 116 -0.64 15.34 -5.08
C VAL A 116 -0.53 16.22 -3.83
N TYR A 117 0.46 17.10 -3.73
CA TYR A 117 0.62 18.01 -2.58
C TYR A 117 -0.15 19.32 -2.74
N GLN A 118 -0.36 19.79 -3.98
CA GLN A 118 -1.15 20.99 -4.27
C GLN A 118 -2.66 20.79 -3.99
N GLU A 119 -3.14 19.55 -4.02
CA GLU A 119 -4.54 19.17 -3.84
C GLU A 119 -4.96 19.01 -2.36
N ARG A 120 -4.02 19.06 -1.41
CA ARG A 120 -4.28 18.81 0.03
C ARG A 120 -4.62 20.05 0.84
N LEU A 121 -4.34 21.26 0.33
CA LEU A 121 -4.74 22.49 1.02
C LEU A 121 -6.16 22.87 0.60
N PRO A 122 -7.11 22.98 1.55
CA PRO A 122 -8.52 23.23 1.24
C PRO A 122 -8.77 24.61 0.60
N GLN A 123 -7.87 25.58 0.78
CA GLN A 123 -7.93 26.90 0.16
C GLN A 123 -6.58 27.29 -0.47
N ARG A 124 -6.63 27.84 -1.69
CA ARG A 124 -5.46 28.34 -2.45
C ARG A 124 -5.08 29.79 -2.13
N ASP A 125 -6.04 30.57 -1.62
CA ASP A 125 -5.78 31.93 -1.18
C ASP A 125 -5.32 31.94 0.28
N ILE A 126 -4.11 32.43 0.51
CA ILE A 126 -3.49 32.47 1.83
C ILE A 126 -4.24 33.39 2.80
N ASN A 127 -4.88 34.45 2.29
CA ASN A 127 -5.53 35.46 3.12
C ASN A 127 -6.83 34.96 3.77
N LYS A 128 -7.31 33.77 3.38
CA LYS A 128 -8.43 33.08 4.04
C LYS A 128 -8.02 32.30 5.29
N TYR A 129 -6.71 32.14 5.52
CA TYR A 129 -6.20 31.53 6.74
C TYR A 129 -5.79 32.59 7.76
N ASN A 130 -5.74 32.19 9.02
CA ASN A 130 -4.99 32.89 10.06
C ASN A 130 -3.71 32.08 10.35
N PHE A 131 -2.80 32.62 11.18
CA PHE A 131 -1.53 31.96 11.44
C PHE A 131 -1.69 30.51 11.92
N ARG A 132 -2.60 30.27 12.88
CA ARG A 132 -2.83 28.93 13.45
C ARG A 132 -3.49 27.99 12.45
N SER A 133 -4.48 28.44 11.67
CA SER A 133 -5.17 27.59 10.69
C SER A 133 -4.30 27.29 9.48
N LEU A 134 -3.46 28.22 9.04
CA LEU A 134 -2.48 27.97 7.99
C LEU A 134 -1.41 27.00 8.45
N SER A 135 -0.90 27.20 9.68
CA SER A 135 0.00 26.26 10.35
C SER A 135 -0.64 24.88 10.34
N ASN A 136 -1.80 24.69 10.99
CA ASN A 136 -2.47 23.39 11.06
C ASN A 136 -2.76 22.78 9.69
N ALA A 137 -3.16 23.58 8.69
CA ALA A 137 -3.41 23.09 7.33
C ALA A 137 -2.12 22.63 6.63
N LEU A 138 -1.02 23.36 6.81
CA LEU A 138 0.29 22.95 6.29
C LEU A 138 0.86 21.77 7.06
N TYR A 139 0.67 21.70 8.38
CA TYR A 139 1.05 20.58 9.23
C TYR A 139 0.26 19.31 8.84
N ALA A 140 -1.06 19.40 8.64
CA ALA A 140 -1.91 18.30 8.17
C ALA A 140 -1.57 17.88 6.72
N ALA A 141 -1.34 18.85 5.83
CA ALA A 141 -0.92 18.57 4.46
C ALA A 141 0.50 17.95 4.38
N SER A 142 1.36 18.25 5.37
CA SER A 142 2.72 17.72 5.49
C SER A 142 2.82 16.33 6.15
N GLY A 143 1.73 15.81 6.76
CA GLY A 143 1.70 14.48 7.37
C GLY A 143 2.48 14.33 8.69
N LYS A 144 2.96 15.42 9.29
CA LYS A 144 3.85 15.42 10.48
C LYS A 144 3.31 14.71 11.72
N GLN A 145 1.98 14.70 11.93
CA GLN A 145 1.41 14.10 13.14
C GLN A 145 1.62 12.58 13.23
N HIS A 146 1.86 11.88 12.11
CA HIS A 146 2.05 10.42 12.13
C HIS A 146 3.52 9.96 12.07
N ALA A 147 4.47 10.86 11.80
CA ALA A 147 5.88 10.51 11.65
C ALA A 147 6.69 10.72 12.95
N ASP A 148 6.42 11.81 13.68
CA ASP A 148 7.06 12.07 14.98
C ASP A 148 6.54 11.13 16.09
N GLU A 149 5.35 10.54 15.93
CA GLU A 149 4.76 9.56 16.86
C GLU A 149 5.26 8.12 16.60
N ASN A 150 5.85 7.84 15.43
CA ASN A 150 6.24 6.49 15.00
C ASN A 150 7.70 6.45 14.50
N ALA A 151 8.54 7.34 15.03
CA ALA A 151 9.97 7.33 14.86
C ALA A 151 10.63 7.66 16.20
N GLU A 152 11.68 6.93 16.54
CA GLU A 152 12.48 7.19 17.72
C GLU A 152 13.62 8.14 17.36
N PHE A 153 13.85 9.09 18.25
CA PHE A 153 14.98 9.97 18.14
C PHE A 153 16.23 9.24 18.62
N VAL A 154 17.27 9.25 17.78
CA VAL A 154 18.52 8.56 18.07
C VAL A 154 19.61 9.56 18.43
N TYR A 155 19.83 10.58 17.58
CA TYR A 155 20.95 11.50 17.76
C TYR A 155 20.67 12.86 17.13
N LYS A 156 21.05 13.96 17.79
CA LYS A 156 21.08 15.32 17.18
C LYS A 156 22.07 16.23 17.89
N ALA A 157 23.32 16.06 17.52
CA ALA A 157 24.41 16.95 17.84
C ALA A 157 25.36 17.01 16.64
N ASN A 158 26.36 17.88 16.67
CA ASN A 158 27.45 17.87 15.69
C ASN A 158 27.03 18.02 14.22
N GLY A 159 25.88 18.64 13.94
CA GLY A 159 25.33 18.72 12.58
C GLY A 159 24.84 17.38 12.03
N ILE A 160 24.67 16.38 12.89
CA ILE A 160 24.09 15.08 12.57
C ILE A 160 22.65 15.05 13.08
N SER A 161 21.74 14.45 12.31
CA SER A 161 20.40 14.11 12.78
C SER A 161 20.11 12.65 12.46
N ALA A 162 19.95 11.81 13.49
CA ALA A 162 19.65 10.39 13.36
C ALA A 162 18.29 10.06 13.97
N LEU A 163 17.49 9.30 13.23
CA LEU A 163 16.13 8.90 13.59
C LEU A 163 15.92 7.44 13.19
N ARG A 164 15.31 6.67 14.08
CA ARG A 164 14.88 5.30 13.81
C ARG A 164 13.40 5.29 13.42
N PRO A 165 13.04 4.94 12.17
CA PRO A 165 11.64 4.75 11.83
C PRO A 165 11.09 3.45 12.46
N LEU A 166 9.97 3.55 13.17
CA LEU A 166 9.23 2.38 13.69
C LEU A 166 8.12 1.90 12.75
N THR A 167 7.82 2.69 11.72
CA THR A 167 6.82 2.33 10.72
C THR A 167 7.32 2.65 9.33
N THR A 168 6.79 1.92 8.37
CA THR A 168 7.10 2.09 6.95
C THR A 168 6.73 3.49 6.44
N ARG A 169 5.71 4.10 7.05
CA ARG A 169 5.29 5.48 6.77
C ARG A 169 6.31 6.50 7.30
N ALA A 170 6.89 6.27 8.48
CA ALA A 170 7.96 7.10 9.02
C ALA A 170 9.25 6.95 8.19
N ALA A 171 9.61 5.73 7.79
CA ALA A 171 10.76 5.46 6.93
C ALA A 171 10.66 6.22 5.58
N CYS A 172 9.49 6.13 4.93
CA CYS A 172 9.16 6.88 3.72
C CYS A 172 9.32 8.40 3.86
N PHE A 173 8.90 8.93 5.00
CA PHE A 173 8.92 10.37 5.25
C PHE A 173 10.35 10.88 5.46
N LEU A 174 11.15 10.12 6.22
CA LEU A 174 12.50 10.47 6.62
C LEU A 174 13.54 10.20 5.52
N GLY A 175 13.34 9.18 4.68
CA GLY A 175 14.25 8.82 3.59
C GLY A 175 14.34 9.84 2.44
N GLY A 176 13.33 10.72 2.30
CA GLY A 176 13.35 11.79 1.29
C GLY A 176 13.17 11.32 -0.16
N PRO A 177 13.14 12.26 -1.12
CA PRO A 177 12.78 11.99 -2.52
C PRO A 177 13.80 11.13 -3.30
N ASN A 178 15.03 10.96 -2.78
CA ASN A 178 16.08 10.18 -3.44
C ASN A 178 16.19 8.73 -2.90
N ARG A 179 15.43 8.36 -1.86
CA ARG A 179 15.44 7.00 -1.27
C ARG A 179 14.07 6.32 -1.38
N GLU A 180 13.49 6.35 -2.58
CA GLU A 180 12.19 5.71 -2.87
C GLU A 180 12.18 4.20 -2.57
N GLU A 181 13.34 3.54 -2.48
CA GLU A 181 13.45 2.09 -2.24
C GLU A 181 13.28 1.66 -0.77
N TRP A 182 13.50 2.59 0.16
CA TRP A 182 13.16 2.45 1.59
C TRP A 182 11.71 2.90 1.87
N CYS A 183 10.95 3.19 0.80
CA CYS A 183 9.57 3.65 0.83
C CYS A 183 8.64 2.78 -0.04
N ILE A 184 7.38 2.59 0.38
CA ILE A 184 6.43 1.61 -0.22
C ILE A 184 5.92 2.00 -1.61
N THR A 185 6.22 3.19 -2.13
CA THR A 185 5.34 3.78 -3.16
C THR A 185 5.62 3.39 -4.61
N ARG A 186 6.15 2.19 -4.88
CA ARG A 186 6.05 1.58 -6.22
C ARG A 186 5.45 0.18 -6.13
N THR A 187 4.24 0.05 -6.66
CA THR A 187 3.36 -1.13 -6.74
C THR A 187 3.94 -2.35 -7.48
N GLU A 188 5.26 -2.46 -7.65
CA GLU A 188 5.90 -3.54 -8.42
C GLU A 188 7.19 -4.10 -7.79
N LYS A 189 7.65 -3.61 -6.61
CA LYS A 189 8.81 -4.17 -5.89
C LYS A 189 8.58 -4.18 -4.37
N LYS A 190 8.99 -5.25 -3.66
CA LYS A 190 9.01 -5.31 -2.18
C LYS A 190 9.87 -4.15 -1.64
N ASN A 191 9.38 -3.40 -0.65
CA ASN A 191 10.11 -2.32 0.01
C ASN A 191 11.13 -2.91 1.00
N PHE A 192 12.35 -2.37 1.02
CA PHE A 192 13.40 -2.76 1.96
C PHE A 192 12.99 -2.62 3.43
N PHE A 193 12.22 -1.60 3.82
CA PHE A 193 11.80 -1.48 5.22
C PHE A 193 10.94 -2.68 5.66
N SER A 194 9.86 -3.01 4.95
CA SER A 194 9.01 -4.17 5.29
C SER A 194 9.79 -5.49 5.16
N LYS A 195 10.58 -5.68 4.09
CA LYS A 195 11.45 -6.86 3.98
C LYS A 195 12.36 -7.02 5.20
N TYR A 196 13.05 -5.97 5.60
CA TYR A 196 14.07 -6.11 6.62
C TYR A 196 13.51 -6.05 8.05
N THR A 197 12.52 -5.20 8.34
CA THR A 197 11.91 -5.13 9.68
C THR A 197 10.85 -6.20 9.90
N GLU A 198 10.19 -6.66 8.83
CA GLU A 198 9.12 -7.65 8.91
C GLU A 198 9.57 -9.05 8.46
N GLU A 199 10.48 -9.21 7.51
CA GLU A 199 10.92 -10.56 7.06
C GLU A 199 12.31 -10.96 7.65
N GLU A 200 13.14 -10.01 8.09
CA GLU A 200 14.51 -10.29 8.59
C GLU A 200 14.80 -9.86 10.04
N SER A 201 13.81 -9.30 10.75
CA SER A 201 13.92 -8.80 12.13
C SER A 201 15.01 -7.75 12.32
N LYS A 202 15.36 -6.95 11.32
CA LYS A 202 16.44 -5.96 11.41
C LYS A 202 15.93 -4.60 11.85
N ALA A 203 16.83 -3.79 12.41
CA ALA A 203 16.56 -2.39 12.74
C ALA A 203 17.39 -1.43 11.89
N PHE A 204 16.83 -0.24 11.63
CA PHE A 204 17.48 0.77 10.82
C PHE A 204 17.49 2.13 11.50
N VAL A 205 18.59 2.84 11.37
CA VAL A 205 18.72 4.25 11.78
C VAL A 205 19.03 5.09 10.55
N LEU A 206 18.15 6.03 10.25
CA LEU A 206 18.33 7.01 9.18
C LEU A 206 19.16 8.17 9.72
N VAL A 207 20.30 8.45 9.11
CA VAL A 207 21.22 9.50 9.53
C VAL A 207 21.33 10.56 8.43
N LYS A 208 21.29 11.82 8.83
CA LYS A 208 21.52 12.99 7.98
C LYS A 208 22.74 13.76 8.48
N LEU A 209 23.61 14.13 7.56
CA LEU A 209 24.90 14.78 7.81
C LEU A 209 24.90 16.17 7.18
N ASP A 210 24.79 17.22 7.99
CA ASP A 210 24.65 18.60 7.51
C ASP A 210 25.95 19.20 6.94
N GLY A 211 27.11 18.65 7.31
CA GLY A 211 28.41 19.02 6.75
C GLY A 211 28.58 18.51 5.31
N ILE A 212 27.83 17.48 4.92
CA ILE A 212 27.86 16.95 3.56
C ILE A 212 26.82 17.68 2.70
N PRO A 213 27.15 18.15 1.48
CA PRO A 213 26.21 18.91 0.65
C PRO A 213 24.95 18.12 0.29
N VAL A 214 23.80 18.81 0.33
CA VAL A 214 22.51 18.25 -0.09
C VAL A 214 22.59 17.75 -1.55
N GLY A 215 22.33 16.45 -1.74
CA GLY A 215 22.41 15.79 -3.03
C GLY A 215 23.67 14.95 -3.25
N SER A 216 24.64 15.00 -2.34
CA SER A 216 25.72 14.00 -2.27
C SER A 216 25.18 12.64 -1.82
N VAL A 217 25.82 11.56 -2.27
CA VAL A 217 25.53 10.17 -1.88
C VAL A 217 25.58 9.98 -0.37
N ASN A 218 26.52 10.64 0.31
CA ASN A 218 26.72 10.49 1.75
C ASN A 218 25.90 11.46 2.61
N HIS A 219 25.16 12.41 2.02
CA HIS A 219 24.42 13.43 2.78
C HIS A 219 23.37 12.83 3.73
N GLN A 220 22.80 11.71 3.30
CA GLN A 220 21.94 10.86 4.12
C GLN A 220 22.48 9.45 3.99
N ILE A 221 22.43 8.65 5.05
CA ILE A 221 22.83 7.22 5.10
C ILE A 221 21.81 6.42 5.93
N VAL A 222 21.82 5.09 5.82
CA VAL A 222 21.07 4.19 6.70
C VAL A 222 22.05 3.27 7.41
N MET A 223 22.01 3.20 8.74
CA MET A 223 22.71 2.18 9.52
C MET A 223 21.79 0.97 9.74
N GLN A 224 22.29 -0.23 9.51
CA GLN A 224 21.56 -1.50 9.69
C GLN A 224 22.09 -2.26 10.90
N PHE A 225 21.18 -2.70 11.75
CA PHE A 225 21.46 -3.49 12.94
C PHE A 225 20.77 -4.86 12.84
N SER A 226 21.42 -5.88 13.42
CA SER A 226 20.92 -7.25 13.51
C SER A 226 19.71 -7.36 14.45
N GLY A 227 19.15 -8.57 14.51
CA GLY A 227 17.83 -8.82 15.10
C GLY A 227 17.73 -8.88 16.63
N PRO A 228 16.64 -9.45 17.17
CA PRO A 228 16.33 -9.38 18.60
C PRO A 228 17.42 -10.02 19.47
N GLY A 229 17.72 -9.38 20.60
CA GLY A 229 18.79 -9.78 21.52
C GLY A 229 19.77 -8.65 21.79
N GLU A 230 21.07 -8.91 21.57
CA GLU A 230 22.11 -7.88 21.54
C GLU A 230 22.33 -7.47 20.07
N PRO A 231 21.75 -6.34 19.62
CA PRO A 231 21.77 -5.96 18.20
C PRO A 231 23.17 -5.55 17.75
N GLU A 232 23.70 -6.17 16.71
CA GLU A 232 25.03 -5.87 16.16
C GLU A 232 24.92 -4.92 14.97
N PHE A 233 25.84 -3.96 14.84
CA PHE A 233 25.93 -3.13 13.65
C PHE A 233 26.51 -3.95 12.48
N GLU A 234 25.69 -4.21 11.46
CA GLU A 234 26.08 -5.10 10.36
C GLU A 234 26.73 -4.33 9.20
N MET A 235 26.13 -3.21 8.81
CA MET A 235 26.52 -2.42 7.63
C MET A 235 25.76 -1.10 7.56
N TRP A 236 26.17 -0.23 6.63
CA TRP A 236 25.42 0.97 6.29
C TRP A 236 25.17 1.09 4.79
N TRP A 237 24.19 1.91 4.43
CA TRP A 237 23.73 2.12 3.06
C TRP A 237 23.81 3.58 2.66
N ASP A 238 24.47 3.85 1.54
CA ASP A 238 24.63 5.21 1.00
C ASP A 238 23.36 5.71 0.30
N GLY A 239 23.42 6.91 -0.27
CA GLY A 239 22.32 7.58 -0.98
C GLY A 239 21.91 6.92 -2.30
N GLU A 240 22.73 6.02 -2.84
CA GLU A 240 22.46 5.22 -4.03
C GLU A 240 22.04 3.77 -3.68
N ASN A 241 21.92 3.46 -2.38
CA ASN A 241 21.61 2.15 -1.82
C ASN A 241 22.70 1.10 -2.08
N GLU A 242 23.96 1.52 -2.18
CA GLU A 242 25.11 0.61 -2.08
C GLU A 242 25.37 0.28 -0.61
N SER A 243 25.67 -1.00 -0.32
CA SER A 243 25.99 -1.46 1.03
C SER A 243 27.49 -1.38 1.30
N HIS A 244 27.82 -0.94 2.50
CA HIS A 244 29.18 -0.67 2.95
C HIS A 244 29.43 -1.27 4.32
N ALA A 245 30.65 -1.77 4.53
CA ALA A 245 31.08 -2.27 5.83
C ALA A 245 31.23 -1.14 6.86
N ASP A 246 31.17 -1.49 8.13
CA ASP A 246 31.27 -0.61 9.30
C ASP A 246 32.44 0.38 9.22
N GLY A 247 33.66 -0.09 8.96
CA GLY A 247 34.88 0.72 8.94
C GLY A 247 34.94 1.75 7.82
N GLN A 248 34.01 1.71 6.86
CA GLN A 248 33.89 2.75 5.83
C GLN A 248 33.11 3.98 6.32
N LEU A 249 32.38 3.86 7.43
CA LEU A 249 31.56 4.96 7.93
C LEU A 249 32.39 6.09 8.55
N GLU A 250 33.58 5.79 9.06
CA GLU A 250 34.54 6.80 9.54
C GLU A 250 34.96 7.78 8.44
N VAL A 251 35.07 7.31 7.19
CA VAL A 251 35.40 8.15 6.03
C VAL A 251 34.29 9.18 5.79
N VAL A 252 33.03 8.75 5.94
CA VAL A 252 31.86 9.61 5.82
C VAL A 252 31.82 10.63 6.97
N MET A 253 32.17 10.22 8.19
CA MET A 253 32.28 11.16 9.33
C MET A 253 33.38 12.20 9.12
N ARG A 254 34.51 11.81 8.52
CA ARG A 254 35.58 12.75 8.14
C ARG A 254 35.10 13.77 7.11
N GLU A 255 34.42 13.32 6.05
CA GLU A 255 33.83 14.20 5.03
C GLU A 255 32.85 15.20 5.65
N HIS A 256 32.01 14.73 6.58
CA HIS A 256 31.07 15.57 7.32
C HIS A 256 31.80 16.65 8.14
N ILE A 257 32.82 16.27 8.93
CA ILE A 257 33.60 17.22 9.74
C ILE A 257 34.29 18.27 8.86
N GLU A 258 34.91 17.85 7.76
CA GLU A 258 35.56 18.77 6.80
C GLU A 258 34.57 19.78 6.22
N GLY A 259 33.35 19.33 5.92
CA GLY A 259 32.27 20.17 5.40
C GLY A 259 31.64 21.12 6.41
N MET A 260 31.70 20.80 7.71
CA MET A 260 31.28 21.71 8.80
C MET A 260 32.23 22.90 8.97
N GLY A 261 33.44 22.80 8.45
CA GLY A 261 34.44 23.88 8.41
C GLY A 261 35.47 23.82 9.53
N PRO A 262 36.54 24.62 9.42
CA PRO A 262 37.74 24.51 10.28
C PRO A 262 37.53 24.92 11.74
N ASP A 263 36.48 25.70 12.01
CA ASP A 263 36.14 26.17 13.37
C ASP A 263 35.16 25.24 14.10
N PHE A 264 34.75 24.14 13.47
CA PHE A 264 33.82 23.18 14.04
C PHE A 264 34.50 22.37 15.17
N GLN A 265 33.86 22.35 16.35
CA GLN A 265 34.27 21.54 17.49
C GLN A 265 33.21 20.48 17.75
N ILE A 266 33.66 19.25 17.96
CA ILE A 266 32.78 18.12 18.24
C ILE A 266 32.38 18.17 19.71
N GLU A 267 31.08 18.12 19.96
CA GLU A 267 30.48 17.95 21.28
C GLU A 267 30.05 16.48 21.42
N LEU A 268 30.81 15.66 22.15
CA LEU A 268 30.44 14.27 22.41
C LEU A 268 29.40 14.21 23.53
N GLN A 269 28.42 13.30 23.44
CA GLN A 269 27.33 13.23 24.43
C GLN A 269 27.75 12.62 25.78
N ASP A 270 28.77 11.76 25.80
CA ASP A 270 29.24 11.08 27.01
C ASP A 270 30.70 11.40 27.37
N ASP A 271 30.93 11.73 28.64
CA ASP A 271 32.26 11.97 29.25
C ASP A 271 33.19 10.73 29.24
N TYR A 272 32.69 9.56 28.80
CA TYR A 272 33.44 8.29 28.82
C TYR A 272 34.68 8.35 27.89
N PHE A 273 34.60 9.09 26.79
CA PHE A 273 35.68 9.22 25.82
C PHE A 273 36.82 10.14 26.28
N GLU A 274 36.63 10.97 27.33
CA GLU A 274 37.73 11.75 27.91
C GLU A 274 38.76 10.86 28.62
N THR A 275 38.39 9.64 29.02
CA THR A 275 39.25 8.70 29.76
C THR A 275 39.94 7.63 28.90
N ALA A 276 39.59 7.50 27.63
CA ALA A 276 40.40 6.80 26.61
C ALA A 276 41.59 7.68 26.17
N GLY A 277 42.39 8.05 27.18
CA GLY A 277 43.70 8.70 27.19
C GLY A 277 44.29 9.20 25.87
N SER A 278 44.58 10.51 25.85
CA SER A 278 45.95 11.01 25.62
C SER A 278 46.76 10.34 24.48
N GLY A 279 46.11 10.09 23.34
CA GLY A 279 46.63 9.16 22.33
C GLY A 279 45.94 9.22 20.97
N GLY A 280 45.72 10.43 20.42
CA GLY A 280 45.55 10.63 18.98
C GLY A 280 44.45 9.84 18.27
N SER A 281 43.28 9.64 18.90
CA SER A 281 42.09 9.21 18.15
C SER A 281 41.72 10.28 17.12
N GLU A 282 41.34 9.85 15.93
CA GLU A 282 40.93 10.77 14.88
C GLU A 282 39.52 11.28 15.19
N PRO A 283 39.23 12.60 15.13
CA PRO A 283 37.92 13.16 15.49
C PRO A 283 36.73 12.52 14.77
N ALA A 284 36.95 11.97 13.57
CA ALA A 284 35.95 11.21 12.82
C ALA A 284 35.58 9.86 13.46
N HIS A 285 36.55 9.19 14.09
CA HIS A 285 36.34 7.93 14.81
C HIS A 285 35.52 8.18 16.09
N ASP A 286 35.85 9.21 16.86
CA ASP A 286 35.13 9.54 18.09
C ASP A 286 33.66 9.92 17.79
N LEU A 287 33.41 10.69 16.72
CA LEU A 287 32.06 11.02 16.27
C LEU A 287 31.29 9.80 15.74
N PHE A 288 31.97 8.87 15.08
CA PHE A 288 31.39 7.60 14.65
C PHE A 288 30.95 6.78 15.86
N LEU A 289 31.81 6.62 16.87
CA LEU A 289 31.49 5.84 18.08
C LEU A 289 30.31 6.43 18.85
N ASP A 290 30.26 7.76 19.02
CA ASP A 290 29.15 8.45 19.70
C ASP A 290 27.81 8.23 18.96
N LEU A 291 27.79 8.37 17.63
CA LEU A 291 26.61 8.06 16.82
C LEU A 291 26.22 6.58 16.88
N HIS A 292 27.22 5.68 16.81
CA HIS A 292 27.01 4.24 16.84
C HIS A 292 26.43 3.80 18.18
N GLU A 293 26.96 4.28 19.30
CA GLU A 293 26.49 3.96 20.65
C GLU A 293 25.07 4.48 20.88
N ALA A 294 24.78 5.72 20.47
CA ALA A 294 23.42 6.26 20.53
C ALA A 294 22.42 5.43 19.70
N ALA A 295 22.83 4.99 18.50
CA ALA A 295 22.02 4.12 17.65
C ALA A 295 21.82 2.73 18.27
N PHE A 296 22.88 2.14 18.80
CA PHE A 296 22.86 0.85 19.47
C PHE A 296 21.92 0.86 20.68
N GLU A 297 22.03 1.86 21.56
CA GLU A 297 21.19 1.97 22.77
C GLU A 297 19.71 2.09 22.43
N VAL A 298 19.35 2.89 21.41
CA VAL A 298 17.95 3.01 20.98
C VAL A 298 17.42 1.71 20.39
N VAL A 299 18.21 1.00 19.57
CA VAL A 299 17.81 -0.29 19.02
C VAL A 299 17.70 -1.34 20.13
N LYS A 300 18.62 -1.34 21.09
CA LYS A 300 18.62 -2.26 22.25
C LYS A 300 17.43 -2.04 23.18
N MET A 301 17.05 -0.78 23.42
CA MET A 301 15.91 -0.42 24.27
C MET A 301 14.55 -0.78 23.65
N ASN A 302 14.49 -0.90 22.32
CA ASN A 302 13.31 -1.32 21.61
C ASN A 302 13.68 -2.25 20.43
N PRO A 303 14.12 -3.49 20.70
CA PRO A 303 14.59 -4.37 19.64
C PRO A 303 13.45 -4.70 18.67
N PRO A 304 13.76 -4.94 17.38
CA PRO A 304 12.76 -5.44 16.44
C PRO A 304 12.11 -6.73 16.99
N GLU A 305 10.79 -6.86 16.84
CA GLU A 305 10.04 -8.04 17.30
C GLU A 305 10.62 -9.29 16.62
N ASP A 306 10.83 -10.36 17.39
CA ASP A 306 11.23 -11.64 16.80
C ASP A 306 10.13 -12.13 15.87
N ILE A 307 10.50 -12.38 14.61
CA ILE A 307 9.56 -12.82 13.58
C ILE A 307 8.94 -14.16 13.95
N LEU A 308 9.65 -15.05 14.64
CA LEU A 308 9.10 -16.37 14.95
C LEU A 308 7.84 -16.27 15.84
N PRO A 309 7.87 -15.64 17.04
CA PRO A 309 6.68 -15.36 17.83
C PRO A 309 5.59 -14.58 17.09
N ARG A 310 5.98 -13.69 16.17
CA ARG A 310 5.03 -12.88 15.42
C ARG A 310 4.25 -13.71 14.40
N ILE A 311 4.94 -14.54 13.61
CA ILE A 311 4.33 -15.46 12.65
C ILE A 311 3.53 -16.53 13.38
N GLU A 312 4.02 -17.03 14.53
CA GLU A 312 3.23 -17.91 15.42
C GLU A 312 1.90 -17.29 15.81
N ARG A 313 1.89 -16.03 16.25
CA ARG A 313 0.66 -15.30 16.60
C ARG A 313 -0.27 -15.16 15.39
N GLN A 314 0.24 -14.74 14.24
CA GLN A 314 -0.57 -14.56 13.03
C GLN A 314 -1.15 -15.87 12.52
N ALA A 315 -0.35 -16.94 12.47
CA ALA A 315 -0.83 -18.28 12.12
C ALA A 315 -1.89 -18.78 13.11
N ALA A 316 -1.74 -18.47 14.41
CA ALA A 316 -2.73 -18.81 15.42
C ALA A 316 -4.07 -18.07 15.23
N GLU A 317 -4.03 -16.77 14.95
CA GLU A 317 -5.22 -15.96 14.65
C GLU A 317 -5.98 -16.49 13.42
N GLU A 318 -5.27 -16.79 12.33
CA GLU A 318 -5.87 -17.35 11.12
C GLU A 318 -6.42 -18.77 11.36
N ALA A 319 -5.71 -19.62 12.10
CA ALA A 319 -6.17 -20.95 12.47
C ALA A 319 -7.43 -20.91 13.36
N GLU A 320 -7.53 -19.95 14.27
CA GLU A 320 -8.72 -19.75 15.11
C GLU A 320 -9.91 -19.27 14.27
N ALA A 321 -9.70 -18.29 13.39
CA ALA A 321 -10.72 -17.82 12.47
C ALA A 321 -11.23 -18.92 11.52
N PHE A 322 -10.33 -19.80 11.07
CA PHE A 322 -10.67 -20.99 10.30
C PHE A 322 -11.52 -21.98 11.11
N ARG A 323 -11.08 -22.37 12.30
CA ARG A 323 -11.81 -23.30 13.19
C ARG A 323 -13.18 -22.78 13.62
N ALA A 324 -13.39 -21.46 13.64
CA ALA A 324 -14.70 -20.88 13.90
C ALA A 324 -15.69 -21.07 12.73
N GLN A 325 -15.19 -21.36 11.53
CA GLN A 325 -15.97 -21.49 10.29
C GLN A 325 -16.06 -22.93 9.76
N THR A 326 -15.28 -23.84 10.33
CA THR A 326 -15.20 -25.25 9.96
C THR A 326 -15.51 -26.14 11.16
N GLN A 327 -16.16 -27.28 10.94
CA GLN A 327 -16.51 -28.23 12.00
C GLN A 327 -15.84 -29.58 11.81
N ASN A 328 -15.70 -29.98 10.54
CA ASN A 328 -15.27 -31.30 10.14
C ASN A 328 -13.80 -31.35 9.71
N VAL A 329 -13.06 -30.24 9.78
CA VAL A 329 -11.65 -30.19 9.39
C VAL A 329 -10.72 -30.16 10.62
N GLU A 330 -9.90 -31.19 10.76
CA GLU A 330 -8.79 -31.21 11.72
C GLU A 330 -7.55 -30.57 11.10
N LEU A 331 -7.23 -29.34 11.54
CA LEU A 331 -6.04 -28.59 11.13
C LEU A 331 -4.89 -28.76 12.13
N ARG A 332 -3.70 -29.11 11.62
CA ARG A 332 -2.43 -29.09 12.36
C ARG A 332 -1.43 -28.20 11.64
N TYR A 333 -0.71 -27.39 12.41
CA TYR A 333 0.36 -26.56 11.87
C TYR A 333 1.47 -26.38 12.91
N GLU A 334 2.67 -26.06 12.43
CA GLU A 334 3.85 -25.76 13.22
C GLU A 334 4.63 -24.62 12.54
N VAL A 335 4.91 -23.56 13.28
CA VAL A 335 5.81 -22.49 12.82
C VAL A 335 7.20 -22.79 13.39
N LYS A 336 8.21 -22.89 12.51
CA LYS A 336 9.60 -23.11 12.94
C LYS A 336 10.58 -22.62 11.89
N ARG A 337 11.83 -22.49 12.29
CA ARG A 337 12.94 -22.31 11.36
C ARG A 337 13.24 -23.62 10.64
N ASP A 338 13.40 -23.55 9.33
CA ASP A 338 13.73 -24.70 8.50
C ASP A 338 15.24 -24.99 8.50
N LEU A 339 15.71 -25.88 7.62
CA LEU A 339 17.13 -26.23 7.52
C LEU A 339 18.01 -25.10 6.95
N ALA A 340 17.40 -24.12 6.28
CA ALA A 340 18.05 -22.92 5.76
C ALA A 340 18.00 -21.76 6.77
N ASP A 341 17.50 -22.00 7.99
CA ASP A 341 17.26 -21.00 9.03
C ASP A 341 16.16 -19.97 8.67
N GLU A 342 15.34 -20.29 7.67
CA GLU A 342 14.20 -19.48 7.23
C GLU A 342 12.94 -19.88 8.01
N ILE A 343 12.14 -18.90 8.41
CA ILE A 343 10.89 -19.16 9.14
C ILE A 343 9.85 -19.73 8.19
N SER A 344 9.40 -20.94 8.49
CA SER A 344 8.42 -21.68 7.71
C SER A 344 7.19 -22.04 8.54
N VAL A 345 6.03 -22.07 7.89
CA VAL A 345 4.77 -22.58 8.45
C VAL A 345 4.48 -23.91 7.79
N PHE A 346 4.61 -25.00 8.55
CA PHE A 346 4.25 -26.34 8.11
C PHE A 346 2.80 -26.62 8.50
N PHE A 347 2.01 -27.18 7.58
CA PHE A 347 0.59 -27.38 7.80
C PHE A 347 0.08 -28.65 7.12
N GLU A 348 -0.91 -29.26 7.77
CA GLU A 348 -1.69 -30.38 7.23
C GLU A 348 -3.14 -30.27 7.73
N ALA A 349 -4.08 -30.74 6.93
CA ALA A 349 -5.48 -30.82 7.32
C ALA A 349 -6.10 -32.16 6.92
N THR A 350 -7.08 -32.59 7.72
CA THR A 350 -7.86 -33.80 7.46
C THR A 350 -9.34 -33.46 7.58
N LEU A 351 -10.10 -33.65 6.50
CA LEU A 351 -11.55 -33.58 6.50
C LEU A 351 -12.12 -34.91 7.03
N LYS A 352 -12.98 -34.83 8.03
CA LYS A 352 -13.64 -35.97 8.68
C LYS A 352 -15.13 -35.90 8.42
N LEU A 353 -15.64 -36.84 7.64
CA LEU A 353 -17.07 -36.95 7.37
C LEU A 353 -17.63 -38.14 8.15
N GLU A 354 -18.82 -37.95 8.70
CA GLU A 354 -19.60 -38.99 9.35
C GLU A 354 -20.87 -39.19 8.53
N PHE A 355 -20.94 -40.32 7.83
CA PHE A 355 -22.09 -40.66 7.02
C PHE A 355 -23.01 -41.61 7.78
N TYR A 356 -24.23 -41.15 8.05
CA TYR A 356 -25.31 -41.95 8.60
C TYR A 356 -26.58 -41.76 7.79
N ASP A 357 -27.22 -42.87 7.43
CA ASP A 357 -28.49 -42.86 6.72
C ASP A 357 -29.35 -44.03 7.18
N GLU A 358 -30.42 -43.71 7.92
CA GLU A 358 -31.36 -44.67 8.49
C GLU A 358 -31.97 -45.60 7.43
N ARG A 359 -32.05 -45.16 6.17
CA ARG A 359 -32.59 -45.96 5.06
C ARG A 359 -31.73 -47.18 4.75
N PHE A 360 -30.45 -47.13 5.12
CA PHE A 360 -29.46 -48.18 4.88
C PHE A 360 -29.00 -48.86 6.18
N GLU A 361 -29.54 -48.51 7.34
CA GLU A 361 -29.09 -49.06 8.63
C GLU A 361 -29.14 -50.59 8.65
N GLU A 362 -30.27 -51.18 8.24
CA GLU A 362 -30.43 -52.64 8.17
C GLU A 362 -29.50 -53.28 7.13
N PHE A 363 -29.25 -52.59 6.01
CA PHE A 363 -28.34 -53.07 4.98
C PHE A 363 -26.87 -53.06 5.43
N LEU A 364 -26.45 -52.04 6.18
CA LEU A 364 -25.07 -51.84 6.60
C LEU A 364 -24.69 -52.70 7.82
N LYS A 365 -25.65 -53.05 8.68
CA LYS A 365 -25.44 -53.73 9.97
C LYS A 365 -24.62 -55.03 9.91
N ASP A 366 -24.75 -55.80 8.83
CA ASP A 366 -24.11 -57.12 8.69
C ASP A 366 -22.93 -57.10 7.69
N LYS A 367 -22.44 -55.93 7.31
CA LYS A 367 -21.33 -55.80 6.34
C LYS A 367 -19.97 -56.04 6.98
N ASP A 368 -19.10 -56.73 6.24
CA ASP A 368 -17.74 -57.02 6.69
C ASP A 368 -16.74 -55.94 6.28
N LYS A 369 -15.50 -56.06 6.75
CA LYS A 369 -14.42 -55.11 6.41
C LYS A 369 -14.14 -55.04 4.90
N ASN A 370 -14.39 -56.12 4.15
CA ASN A 370 -14.14 -56.14 2.71
C ASN A 370 -15.15 -55.28 1.96
N PHE A 371 -16.41 -55.25 2.41
CA PHE A 371 -17.43 -54.35 1.87
C PHE A 371 -16.99 -52.89 1.98
N TYR A 372 -16.59 -52.45 3.19
CA TYR A 372 -16.17 -51.07 3.43
C TYR A 372 -14.88 -50.73 2.68
N ALA A 373 -13.89 -51.64 2.64
CA ALA A 373 -12.67 -51.42 1.85
C ALA A 373 -12.97 -51.23 0.35
N SER A 374 -13.90 -52.02 -0.20
CA SER A 374 -14.33 -51.88 -1.59
C SER A 374 -15.12 -50.58 -1.82
N LEU A 375 -15.98 -50.19 -0.87
CA LEU A 375 -16.73 -48.93 -0.96
C LEU A 375 -15.78 -47.71 -0.92
N GLY A 376 -14.76 -47.76 -0.07
CA GLY A 376 -13.72 -46.74 -0.02
C GLY A 376 -12.90 -46.64 -1.32
N GLN A 377 -12.62 -47.77 -1.98
CA GLN A 377 -11.95 -47.78 -3.30
C GLN A 377 -12.82 -47.14 -4.39
N ASP A 378 -14.13 -47.44 -4.40
CA ASP A 378 -15.07 -46.81 -5.32
C ASP A 378 -15.14 -45.30 -5.08
N LEU A 379 -15.14 -44.87 -3.81
CA LEU A 379 -15.12 -43.47 -3.43
C LEU A 379 -13.85 -42.75 -3.90
N GLN A 380 -12.67 -43.35 -3.65
CA GLN A 380 -11.39 -42.81 -4.13
C GLN A 380 -11.39 -42.68 -5.66
N THR A 381 -11.90 -43.68 -6.37
CA THR A 381 -12.03 -43.64 -7.84
C THR A 381 -12.96 -42.52 -8.30
N TYR A 382 -14.07 -42.30 -7.59
CA TYR A 382 -15.01 -41.20 -7.89
C TYR A 382 -14.35 -39.84 -7.69
N MET A 383 -13.63 -39.62 -6.59
CA MET A 383 -12.91 -38.37 -6.31
C MET A 383 -11.87 -38.06 -7.41
N GLU A 384 -11.11 -39.08 -7.84
CA GLU A 384 -10.15 -38.94 -8.95
C GLU A 384 -10.82 -38.57 -10.28
N GLN A 385 -12.01 -39.11 -10.57
CA GLN A 385 -12.74 -38.86 -11.81
C GLN A 385 -13.46 -37.51 -11.83
N THR A 386 -13.88 -37.01 -10.68
CA THR A 386 -14.61 -35.74 -10.54
C THR A 386 -13.69 -34.53 -10.40
N GLY A 387 -12.38 -34.75 -10.24
CA GLY A 387 -11.39 -33.69 -10.15
C GLY A 387 -11.15 -33.18 -8.73
N MET A 388 -11.58 -33.93 -7.70
CA MET A 388 -11.25 -33.70 -6.29
C MET A 388 -9.80 -34.13 -5.99
N ALA A 389 -8.85 -33.73 -6.84
CA ALA A 389 -7.46 -34.18 -6.78
C ALA A 389 -6.71 -33.70 -5.53
N ASN A 390 -7.25 -32.69 -4.84
CA ASN A 390 -6.72 -32.17 -3.59
C ASN A 390 -7.09 -33.03 -2.38
N LEU A 391 -7.98 -34.02 -2.54
CA LEU A 391 -8.41 -34.92 -1.48
C LEU A 391 -7.86 -36.32 -1.71
N ARG A 392 -7.42 -36.94 -0.62
CA ARG A 392 -6.96 -38.33 -0.63
C ARG A 392 -7.54 -39.09 0.53
N LEU A 393 -8.16 -40.25 0.25
CA LEU A 393 -8.66 -41.13 1.29
C LEU A 393 -7.52 -41.62 2.19
N LYS A 394 -7.55 -41.22 3.47
CA LYS A 394 -6.64 -41.67 4.53
C LYS A 394 -7.20 -42.89 5.23
N ASP A 395 -8.47 -42.84 5.62
CA ASP A 395 -9.15 -43.93 6.31
C ASP A 395 -10.64 -43.99 5.95
N PHE A 396 -11.21 -45.20 6.03
CA PHE A 396 -12.60 -45.49 5.71
C PHE A 396 -13.07 -46.71 6.50
N TYR A 397 -13.94 -46.49 7.50
CA TYR A 397 -14.35 -47.54 8.42
C TYR A 397 -15.75 -47.30 8.98
N GLU A 398 -16.37 -48.37 9.48
CA GLU A 398 -17.62 -48.27 10.23
C GLU A 398 -17.33 -48.05 11.72
N ARG A 399 -18.16 -47.20 12.34
CA ARG A 399 -18.17 -46.98 13.78
C ARG A 399 -19.58 -46.64 14.23
N GLU A 400 -20.11 -47.43 15.17
CA GLU A 400 -21.37 -47.15 15.88
C GLU A 400 -22.58 -46.98 14.94
N GLY A 401 -22.59 -47.67 13.79
CA GLY A 401 -23.64 -47.59 12.78
C GLY A 401 -23.41 -46.52 11.70
N SER A 402 -22.36 -45.70 11.82
CA SER A 402 -21.97 -44.67 10.85
C SER A 402 -20.73 -45.07 10.07
N ILE A 403 -20.60 -44.57 8.84
CA ILE A 403 -19.39 -44.69 8.04
C ILE A 403 -18.53 -43.45 8.27
N MET A 404 -17.34 -43.65 8.83
CA MET A 404 -16.33 -42.62 9.03
C MET A 404 -15.43 -42.53 7.82
N VAL A 405 -15.27 -41.33 7.28
CA VAL A 405 -14.40 -41.05 6.14
C VAL A 405 -13.39 -40.00 6.55
N GLU A 406 -12.10 -40.34 6.47
CA GLU A 406 -11.00 -39.41 6.74
C GLU A 406 -10.26 -39.12 5.44
N LEU A 407 -10.25 -37.85 5.03
CA LEU A 407 -9.66 -37.37 3.79
C LEU A 407 -8.51 -36.40 4.10
N GLY A 408 -7.31 -36.73 3.67
CA GLY A 408 -6.18 -35.81 3.69
C GLY A 408 -6.36 -34.73 2.64
N ILE A 409 -6.22 -33.47 3.02
CA ILE A 409 -6.23 -32.32 2.12
C ILE A 409 -4.78 -32.03 1.70
N SER A 410 -4.51 -31.97 0.41
CA SER A 410 -3.15 -31.83 -0.13
C SER A 410 -2.57 -30.43 0.10
N ALA A 411 -1.35 -30.43 0.63
CA ALA A 411 -0.36 -29.35 0.67
C ALA A 411 -0.05 -28.70 -0.68
N ASP A 412 -0.07 -29.51 -1.73
CA ASP A 412 0.83 -29.33 -2.87
C ASP A 412 0.53 -28.06 -3.67
N THR A 413 -0.75 -27.70 -3.81
CA THR A 413 -1.15 -26.49 -4.56
C THR A 413 -0.70 -25.23 -3.85
N ALA A 414 -0.95 -25.12 -2.54
CA ALA A 414 -0.55 -23.98 -1.74
C ALA A 414 0.98 -23.85 -1.65
N VAL A 415 1.66 -24.98 -1.43
CA VAL A 415 3.13 -25.03 -1.36
C VAL A 415 3.77 -24.71 -2.71
N ALA A 416 3.21 -25.15 -3.83
CA ALA A 416 3.74 -24.85 -5.17
C ALA A 416 3.57 -23.37 -5.57
N GLN A 417 2.54 -22.70 -5.07
CA GLN A 417 2.26 -21.30 -5.39
C GLN A 417 3.03 -20.34 -4.49
N GLU A 418 2.97 -20.55 -3.18
CA GLU A 418 3.44 -19.58 -2.19
C GLU A 418 4.54 -20.15 -1.27
N GLY A 419 4.70 -21.48 -1.20
CA GLY A 419 5.70 -22.13 -0.33
C GLY A 419 5.21 -22.41 1.09
N TYR A 420 6.13 -22.82 1.97
CA TYR A 420 5.84 -23.05 3.39
C TYR A 420 5.96 -21.76 4.22
N ASN A 421 5.17 -20.75 3.89
CA ASN A 421 5.13 -19.47 4.61
C ASN A 421 3.70 -19.14 5.07
N LEU A 422 3.52 -17.95 5.66
CA LEU A 422 2.21 -17.51 6.15
C LEU A 422 1.19 -17.36 5.01
N GLU A 423 1.60 -16.85 3.84
CA GLU A 423 0.71 -16.74 2.68
C GLU A 423 0.25 -18.12 2.17
N GLY A 424 1.17 -19.08 2.07
CA GLY A 424 0.87 -20.46 1.72
C GLY A 424 -0.06 -21.12 2.72
N PHE A 425 0.14 -20.87 4.02
CA PHE A 425 -0.75 -21.34 5.07
C PHE A 425 -2.17 -20.77 4.91
N VAL A 426 -2.32 -19.45 4.72
CA VAL A 426 -3.63 -18.81 4.52
C VAL A 426 -4.32 -19.34 3.25
N SER A 427 -3.57 -19.51 2.16
CA SER A 427 -4.08 -20.10 0.93
C SER A 427 -4.61 -21.52 1.16
N PHE A 428 -3.84 -22.33 1.89
CA PHE A 428 -4.25 -23.69 2.27
C PHE A 428 -5.51 -23.73 3.14
N LEU A 429 -5.70 -22.77 4.06
CA LEU A 429 -6.93 -22.68 4.85
C LEU A 429 -8.16 -22.40 3.99
N ILE A 430 -8.02 -21.65 2.89
CA ILE A 430 -9.11 -21.42 1.94
C ILE A 430 -9.49 -22.74 1.24
N ASP A 431 -8.50 -23.46 0.73
CA ASP A 431 -8.70 -24.76 0.07
C ASP A 431 -9.32 -25.79 1.02
N ALA A 432 -8.83 -25.85 2.27
CA ALA A 432 -9.36 -26.76 3.29
C ALA A 432 -10.81 -26.43 3.68
N LYS A 433 -11.17 -25.15 3.67
CA LYS A 433 -12.55 -24.71 3.90
C LYS A 433 -13.45 -25.07 2.72
N ASP A 434 -12.99 -24.89 1.50
CA ASP A 434 -13.74 -25.27 0.30
C ASP A 434 -13.97 -26.79 0.25
N ALA A 435 -12.98 -27.58 0.64
CA ALA A 435 -13.12 -29.04 0.76
C ALA A 435 -14.27 -29.46 1.71
N GLU A 436 -14.46 -28.76 2.83
CA GLU A 436 -15.60 -29.04 3.71
C GLU A 436 -16.93 -28.55 3.14
N GLN A 437 -16.95 -27.34 2.57
CA GLN A 437 -18.20 -26.66 2.19
C GLN A 437 -18.75 -27.11 0.83
N THR A 438 -17.88 -27.57 -0.05
CA THR A 438 -18.19 -27.93 -1.43
C THR A 438 -18.01 -29.43 -1.64
N ASP A 439 -16.80 -29.95 -1.43
CA ASP A 439 -16.51 -31.36 -1.72
C ASP A 439 -17.16 -32.32 -0.72
N GLY A 440 -17.23 -31.96 0.57
CA GLY A 440 -17.84 -32.77 1.62
C GLY A 440 -19.29 -33.20 1.29
N PRO A 441 -20.21 -32.27 1.00
CA PRO A 441 -21.57 -32.58 0.58
C PRO A 441 -21.63 -33.45 -0.70
N ASP A 442 -20.75 -33.21 -1.67
CA ASP A 442 -20.71 -34.01 -2.90
C ASP A 442 -20.26 -35.45 -2.62
N ILE A 443 -19.31 -35.63 -1.70
CA ILE A 443 -18.84 -36.94 -1.23
C ILE A 443 -19.94 -37.70 -0.47
N GLU A 444 -20.68 -37.04 0.41
CA GLU A 444 -21.82 -37.65 1.11
C GLU A 444 -22.94 -38.08 0.14
N ASN A 445 -23.23 -37.24 -0.87
CA ASN A 445 -24.19 -37.57 -1.92
C ASN A 445 -23.71 -38.76 -2.77
N ALA A 446 -22.42 -38.80 -3.13
CA ALA A 446 -21.83 -39.92 -3.86
C ALA A 446 -21.91 -41.22 -3.04
N LEU A 447 -21.60 -41.17 -1.74
CA LEU A 447 -21.72 -42.31 -0.83
C LEU A 447 -23.15 -42.83 -0.76
N THR A 448 -24.13 -41.93 -0.64
CA THR A 448 -25.55 -42.28 -0.66
C THR A 448 -25.91 -43.07 -1.92
N GLN A 449 -25.48 -42.60 -3.09
CA GLN A 449 -25.77 -43.25 -4.38
C GLN A 449 -25.06 -44.60 -4.52
N MET A 450 -23.81 -44.70 -4.06
CA MET A 450 -23.03 -45.94 -4.10
C MET A 450 -23.65 -47.01 -3.19
N ILE A 451 -24.07 -46.64 -1.98
CA ILE A 451 -24.73 -47.56 -1.04
C ILE A 451 -26.08 -48.01 -1.60
N ALA A 452 -26.89 -47.09 -2.14
CA ALA A 452 -28.16 -47.42 -2.77
C ALA A 452 -28.00 -48.40 -3.95
N ALA A 453 -26.98 -48.19 -4.79
CA ALA A 453 -26.68 -49.08 -5.91
C ALA A 453 -26.30 -50.49 -5.44
N ARG A 454 -25.50 -50.58 -4.37
CA ARG A 454 -25.10 -51.87 -3.77
C ARG A 454 -26.28 -52.57 -3.10
N ALA A 455 -27.08 -51.87 -2.30
CA ALA A 455 -28.29 -52.43 -1.66
C ALA A 455 -29.25 -53.03 -2.69
N LYS A 456 -29.50 -52.29 -3.78
CA LYS A 456 -30.32 -52.76 -4.90
C LYS A 456 -29.73 -54.01 -5.58
N SER A 457 -28.41 -54.08 -5.73
CA SER A 457 -27.74 -55.25 -6.34
C SER A 457 -27.88 -56.53 -5.50
N GLU A 458 -28.05 -56.37 -4.18
CA GLU A 458 -28.25 -57.47 -3.24
C GLU A 458 -29.73 -57.78 -2.97
N GLY A 459 -30.66 -57.12 -3.68
CA GLY A 459 -32.10 -57.35 -3.55
C GLY A 459 -32.73 -56.73 -2.30
N VAL A 460 -32.02 -55.82 -1.62
CA VAL A 460 -32.58 -55.01 -0.54
C VAL A 460 -33.20 -53.76 -1.16
N GLU A 461 -34.52 -53.66 -1.15
CA GLU A 461 -35.19 -52.40 -1.48
C GLU A 461 -35.09 -51.46 -0.27
N PRO A 462 -34.50 -50.26 -0.42
CA PRO A 462 -34.48 -49.27 0.66
C PRO A 462 -35.91 -48.96 1.12
N LEU A 463 -36.09 -48.72 2.42
CA LEU A 463 -37.38 -48.29 2.97
C LEU A 463 -37.95 -47.13 2.14
N ASP A 464 -39.19 -47.34 1.68
CA ASP A 464 -39.88 -46.69 0.56
C ASP A 464 -39.43 -45.27 0.18
N ASN A 465 -39.15 -45.09 -1.12
CA ASN A 465 -39.26 -43.81 -1.79
C ASN A 465 -40.21 -43.95 -3.01
N GLN A 466 -41.47 -44.30 -2.73
CA GLN A 466 -42.52 -44.49 -3.72
C GLN A 466 -43.06 -43.18 -4.34
N VAL A 467 -42.57 -42.01 -3.92
CA VAL A 467 -43.06 -40.71 -4.44
C VAL A 467 -41.98 -39.93 -5.21
N GLU A 468 -40.69 -40.15 -4.94
CA GLU A 468 -39.61 -39.38 -5.59
C GLU A 468 -39.12 -39.98 -6.92
N ASN A 469 -39.24 -41.30 -7.14
CA ASN A 469 -38.52 -41.95 -8.22
C ASN A 469 -38.99 -41.64 -9.66
N THR A 470 -40.20 -41.10 -9.86
CA THR A 470 -40.66 -40.60 -11.17
C THR A 470 -40.34 -39.12 -11.34
N PHE A 471 -40.44 -38.32 -10.28
CA PHE A 471 -40.09 -36.91 -10.31
C PHE A 471 -38.59 -36.73 -10.56
N TYR A 472 -37.72 -37.43 -9.83
CA TYR A 472 -36.27 -37.33 -9.99
C TYR A 472 -35.71 -38.05 -11.21
N LYS A 473 -36.40 -39.04 -11.78
CA LYS A 473 -36.00 -39.61 -13.09
C LYS A 473 -36.34 -38.69 -14.24
N ASP A 474 -37.49 -38.00 -14.19
CA ASP A 474 -37.80 -36.94 -15.16
C ASP A 474 -36.92 -35.70 -14.92
N LEU A 475 -36.58 -35.41 -13.65
CA LEU A 475 -35.60 -34.40 -13.27
C LEU A 475 -34.19 -34.79 -13.73
N GLU A 476 -33.73 -36.04 -13.61
CA GLU A 476 -32.43 -36.55 -14.10
C GLU A 476 -32.39 -36.52 -15.63
N LYS A 477 -33.48 -36.86 -16.31
CA LYS A 477 -33.54 -36.77 -17.77
C LYS A 477 -33.51 -35.33 -18.27
N GLN A 478 -34.07 -34.39 -17.50
CA GLN A 478 -33.93 -32.95 -17.74
C GLN A 478 -32.56 -32.41 -17.29
N LEU A 479 -32.02 -32.86 -16.15
CA LEU A 479 -30.81 -32.37 -15.50
C LEU A 479 -29.54 -32.94 -16.11
N LEU A 480 -29.43 -34.23 -16.44
CA LEU A 480 -28.25 -34.81 -17.10
C LEU A 480 -28.15 -34.39 -18.58
N GLY A 481 -29.30 -34.09 -19.21
CA GLY A 481 -29.36 -33.40 -20.49
C GLY A 481 -28.94 -31.94 -20.39
N GLU A 482 -29.28 -31.27 -19.28
CA GLU A 482 -28.88 -29.90 -18.97
C GLU A 482 -27.47 -29.77 -18.39
N GLU A 483 -26.89 -30.75 -17.68
CA GLU A 483 -25.68 -30.62 -16.86
C GLU A 483 -24.40 -30.60 -17.69
N LYS A 484 -24.39 -31.33 -18.80
CA LYS A 484 -23.39 -31.13 -19.86
C LYS A 484 -23.42 -29.70 -20.43
N GLY A 485 -24.52 -28.96 -20.21
CA GLY A 485 -24.65 -27.52 -20.45
C GLY A 485 -24.49 -26.61 -19.21
N ARG A 486 -24.88 -27.04 -18.00
CA ARG A 486 -24.87 -26.23 -16.75
C ARG A 486 -23.46 -25.97 -16.21
N SER A 487 -22.55 -26.93 -16.34
CA SER A 487 -21.12 -26.76 -15.99
C SER A 487 -20.46 -25.62 -16.79
N ARG A 488 -21.01 -25.23 -17.94
CA ARG A 488 -20.53 -24.10 -18.76
C ARG A 488 -21.25 -22.77 -18.47
N GLN A 489 -22.17 -22.69 -17.50
CA GLN A 489 -23.14 -21.58 -17.41
C GLN A 489 -23.35 -20.98 -16.01
N ARG A 490 -22.73 -21.54 -14.95
CA ARG A 490 -22.65 -20.89 -13.61
C ARG A 490 -21.36 -20.09 -13.38
N GLY A 491 -20.37 -20.27 -14.26
CA GLY A 491 -19.11 -19.54 -14.30
C GLY A 491 -19.24 -18.04 -14.10
N ILE A 492 -18.42 -17.47 -13.21
CA ILE A 492 -18.14 -16.03 -13.25
C ILE A 492 -17.20 -15.78 -14.44
N TYR A 493 -17.68 -15.06 -15.44
CA TYR A 493 -16.89 -14.72 -16.62
C TYR A 493 -16.40 -13.27 -16.52
N LYS A 494 -15.17 -13.06 -16.98
CA LYS A 494 -14.52 -11.75 -17.08
C LYS A 494 -14.19 -11.44 -18.52
N PHE A 495 -14.47 -10.21 -18.92
CA PHE A 495 -13.96 -9.66 -20.18
C PHE A 495 -13.50 -8.23 -19.99
N HIS A 496 -12.66 -7.77 -20.92
CA HIS A 496 -12.10 -6.43 -20.87
C HIS A 496 -12.66 -5.59 -22.02
N CYS A 497 -12.98 -4.34 -21.75
CA CYS A 497 -13.34 -3.38 -22.78
C CYS A 497 -12.72 -2.01 -22.51
N MET A 498 -12.55 -1.21 -23.57
CA MET A 498 -12.14 0.19 -23.45
C MET A 498 -13.27 1.10 -23.93
N VAL A 499 -13.70 2.00 -23.06
CA VAL A 499 -14.79 2.94 -23.31
C VAL A 499 -14.23 4.36 -23.41
N ALA A 500 -14.68 5.12 -24.41
CA ALA A 500 -14.64 6.58 -24.37
C ALA A 500 -15.94 7.09 -23.77
N TYR A 501 -15.81 8.07 -22.88
CA TYR A 501 -16.94 8.72 -22.29
C TYR A 501 -16.69 10.23 -22.16
N THR A 502 -17.77 10.99 -22.06
CA THR A 502 -17.72 12.44 -21.84
C THR A 502 -18.12 12.80 -20.42
N LEU A 503 -17.50 13.86 -19.90
CA LEU A 503 -18.03 14.54 -18.71
C LEU A 503 -19.22 15.38 -19.15
N THR A 504 -20.43 14.99 -18.74
CA THR A 504 -21.61 15.83 -18.87
C THR A 504 -21.73 16.71 -17.63
N THR A 505 -21.72 18.03 -17.84
CA THR A 505 -22.03 19.04 -16.82
C THR A 505 -23.45 19.53 -17.05
N GLU A 506 -24.44 18.75 -16.61
CA GLU A 506 -25.84 19.20 -16.56
C GLU A 506 -26.22 19.48 -15.10
N GLY A 507 -26.39 20.77 -14.76
CA GLY A 507 -26.72 21.22 -13.40
C GLY A 507 -25.57 21.09 -12.38
N ASP A 508 -25.93 21.15 -11.08
CA ASP A 508 -25.01 21.08 -9.93
C ASP A 508 -24.31 19.72 -9.73
N ARG A 509 -24.41 18.78 -10.69
CA ARG A 509 -23.75 17.46 -10.63
C ARG A 509 -23.00 17.18 -11.94
N SER A 510 -21.68 17.02 -11.84
CA SER A 510 -20.88 16.50 -12.94
C SER A 510 -21.00 14.98 -13.00
N ARG A 511 -21.49 14.42 -14.12
CA ARG A 511 -21.49 12.98 -14.32
C ARG A 511 -20.15 12.51 -14.88
N GLY A 512 -19.52 11.56 -14.20
CA GLY A 512 -18.15 11.09 -14.43
C GLY A 512 -18.03 9.61 -14.77
N LEU A 513 -16.80 9.08 -14.67
CA LEU A 513 -16.56 7.63 -14.81
C LEU A 513 -17.37 6.84 -13.79
N ASP A 514 -17.51 7.37 -12.59
CA ASP A 514 -18.21 6.70 -11.48
C ASP A 514 -19.70 6.48 -11.79
N ASP A 515 -20.35 7.40 -12.51
CA ASP A 515 -21.74 7.23 -12.96
C ASP A 515 -21.83 6.15 -14.05
N VAL A 516 -20.88 6.13 -15.00
CA VAL A 516 -20.80 5.05 -16.00
C VAL A 516 -20.58 3.69 -15.32
N LEU A 517 -19.75 3.64 -14.27
CA LEU A 517 -19.53 2.42 -13.50
C LEU A 517 -20.78 2.01 -12.71
N ALA A 518 -21.52 2.97 -12.14
CA ALA A 518 -22.77 2.71 -11.43
C ALA A 518 -23.84 2.15 -12.37
N ASP A 519 -24.02 2.75 -13.54
CA ASP A 519 -24.98 2.29 -14.55
C ASP A 519 -24.62 0.89 -15.07
N LEU A 520 -23.33 0.59 -15.24
CA LEU A 520 -22.87 -0.75 -15.63
C LEU A 520 -23.11 -1.79 -14.54
N ARG A 521 -22.95 -1.43 -13.26
CA ARG A 521 -23.24 -2.31 -12.12
C ARG A 521 -24.74 -2.56 -11.94
N ALA A 522 -25.59 -1.68 -12.46
CA ALA A 522 -27.04 -1.87 -12.45
C ALA A 522 -27.54 -2.87 -13.51
N LEU A 523 -26.67 -3.34 -14.42
CA LEU A 523 -27.06 -4.34 -15.42
C LEU A 523 -27.31 -5.71 -14.77
N PRO A 524 -28.40 -6.43 -15.10
CA PRO A 524 -28.82 -7.65 -14.40
C PRO A 524 -27.78 -8.78 -14.34
N ASN A 525 -26.91 -8.86 -15.36
CA ASN A 525 -25.91 -9.92 -15.46
C ASN A 525 -24.53 -9.50 -14.91
N VAL A 526 -24.31 -8.21 -14.64
CA VAL A 526 -23.01 -7.68 -14.22
C VAL A 526 -22.88 -7.75 -12.71
N THR A 527 -21.82 -8.38 -12.22
CA THR A 527 -21.56 -8.50 -10.79
C THR A 527 -20.55 -7.48 -10.30
N ILE A 528 -19.44 -7.31 -11.04
CA ILE A 528 -18.36 -6.40 -10.66
C ILE A 528 -17.83 -5.69 -11.90
N VAL A 529 -17.66 -4.36 -11.78
CA VAL A 529 -16.94 -3.55 -12.76
C VAL A 529 -15.75 -2.89 -12.07
N THR A 530 -14.55 -3.22 -12.55
CA THR A 530 -13.27 -2.67 -12.07
C THR A 530 -12.59 -1.86 -13.18
N VAL A 531 -11.94 -0.76 -12.82
CA VAL A 531 -11.12 0.02 -13.74
C VAL A 531 -9.75 -0.66 -13.84
N ALA A 532 -9.48 -1.31 -14.97
CA ALA A 532 -8.24 -2.04 -15.24
C ALA A 532 -7.14 -1.13 -15.82
N ILE A 533 -7.51 -0.05 -16.51
CA ILE A 533 -6.56 0.96 -17.01
C ILE A 533 -7.02 2.33 -16.54
N ARG A 534 -6.11 3.08 -15.91
CA ARG A 534 -6.37 4.41 -15.33
C ARG A 534 -7.06 5.33 -16.34
N ASN A 535 -7.98 6.13 -15.81
CA ASN A 535 -8.72 7.14 -16.57
C ASN A 535 -7.76 8.16 -17.22
N GLN A 536 -7.71 8.20 -18.55
CA GLN A 536 -6.84 9.12 -19.30
C GLN A 536 -7.67 10.14 -20.08
N LYS A 537 -7.35 11.43 -19.90
CA LYS A 537 -7.93 12.51 -20.69
C LYS A 537 -7.29 12.54 -22.08
N ILE A 538 -8.11 12.44 -23.13
CA ILE A 538 -7.62 12.44 -24.52
C ILE A 538 -7.94 13.74 -25.24
N ALA A 539 -9.05 14.38 -24.87
CA ALA A 539 -9.41 15.71 -25.36
C ALA A 539 -10.21 16.47 -24.30
N GLU A 540 -10.54 17.72 -24.58
CA GLU A 540 -11.41 18.51 -23.70
C GLU A 540 -12.78 17.81 -23.55
N GLY A 541 -13.15 17.50 -22.30
CA GLY A 541 -14.38 16.76 -21.97
C GLY A 541 -14.38 15.27 -22.30
N ARG A 542 -13.36 14.70 -22.98
CA ARG A 542 -13.33 13.29 -23.41
C ARG A 542 -12.25 12.48 -22.70
N TYR A 543 -12.64 11.33 -22.21
CA TYR A 543 -11.82 10.44 -21.41
C TYR A 543 -11.91 9.00 -21.94
N ILE A 544 -10.86 8.22 -21.71
CA ILE A 544 -10.87 6.78 -21.96
C ILE A 544 -10.55 6.04 -20.66
N ALA A 545 -11.32 4.99 -20.39
CA ALA A 545 -11.08 4.04 -19.31
C ALA A 545 -11.08 2.61 -19.86
N GLY A 546 -10.16 1.78 -19.33
CA GLY A 546 -10.18 0.34 -19.54
C GLY A 546 -10.94 -0.31 -18.39
N LEU A 547 -11.99 -1.06 -18.71
CA LEU A 547 -12.86 -1.74 -17.75
C LEU A 547 -12.66 -3.25 -17.83
N ALA A 548 -12.62 -3.87 -16.66
CA ALA A 548 -12.77 -5.30 -16.47
C ALA A 548 -14.18 -5.55 -15.90
N ILE A 549 -15.00 -6.28 -16.65
CA ILE A 549 -16.39 -6.57 -16.31
C ILE A 549 -16.49 -8.05 -15.97
N LYS A 550 -16.89 -8.34 -14.74
CA LYS A 550 -17.29 -9.67 -14.28
C LYS A 550 -18.80 -9.80 -14.39
N PHE A 551 -19.28 -10.91 -14.94
CA PHE A 551 -20.70 -11.14 -15.17
C PHE A 551 -21.06 -12.62 -15.03
N ILE A 552 -22.31 -12.89 -14.69
CA ILE A 552 -22.89 -14.23 -14.64
C ILE A 552 -23.84 -14.38 -15.85
N PRO A 553 -23.66 -15.40 -16.71
CA PRO A 553 -24.46 -15.56 -17.92
C PRO A 553 -25.94 -15.85 -17.62
N SER A 554 -26.19 -16.61 -16.57
CA SER A 554 -27.53 -17.10 -16.24
C SER A 554 -28.07 -16.38 -15.01
N VAL A 555 -29.28 -15.84 -15.14
CA VAL A 555 -30.06 -15.29 -14.01
C VAL A 555 -31.22 -16.25 -13.71
N PRO A 556 -31.78 -16.27 -12.49
CA PRO A 556 -32.89 -17.16 -12.16
C PRO A 556 -34.04 -17.03 -13.16
N GLY A 557 -34.35 -18.12 -13.88
CA GLY A 557 -35.41 -18.19 -14.89
C GLY A 557 -34.99 -18.02 -16.35
N ASP A 558 -33.72 -17.69 -16.65
CA ASP A 558 -33.26 -17.45 -18.03
C ASP A 558 -31.83 -18.00 -18.27
N MET A 559 -31.70 -18.99 -19.16
CA MET A 559 -30.41 -19.59 -19.53
C MET A 559 -29.83 -18.92 -20.78
N ASN A 560 -28.71 -18.20 -20.63
CA ASN A 560 -28.06 -17.53 -21.76
C ASN A 560 -26.60 -17.98 -21.92
N GLN A 561 -26.12 -18.07 -23.16
CA GLN A 561 -24.70 -18.36 -23.43
C GLN A 561 -23.82 -17.15 -23.02
N PRO A 562 -22.62 -17.36 -22.43
CA PRO A 562 -21.74 -16.27 -22.01
C PRO A 562 -21.44 -15.24 -23.10
N GLU A 563 -21.28 -15.69 -24.34
CA GLU A 563 -21.02 -14.83 -25.51
C GLU A 563 -22.23 -13.96 -25.85
N GLN A 564 -23.44 -14.50 -25.71
CA GLN A 564 -24.68 -13.76 -25.95
C GLN A 564 -24.89 -12.67 -24.88
N VAL A 565 -24.58 -12.99 -23.62
CA VAL A 565 -24.65 -12.04 -22.52
C VAL A 565 -23.58 -10.96 -22.63
N LYS A 566 -22.34 -11.32 -22.97
CA LYS A 566 -21.30 -10.35 -23.33
C LYS A 566 -21.76 -9.42 -24.44
N ALA A 567 -22.37 -9.94 -25.51
CA ALA A 567 -22.89 -9.13 -26.61
C ALA A 567 -24.04 -8.20 -26.17
N ARG A 568 -24.90 -8.66 -25.26
CA ARG A 568 -25.97 -7.86 -24.65
C ARG A 568 -25.40 -6.73 -23.79
N ILE A 569 -24.51 -7.06 -22.84
CA ILE A 569 -23.81 -6.09 -22.00
C ILE A 569 -23.14 -5.04 -22.88
N VAL A 570 -22.35 -5.44 -23.88
CA VAL A 570 -21.68 -4.53 -24.82
C VAL A 570 -22.66 -3.61 -25.56
N ARG A 571 -23.85 -4.11 -25.92
CA ARG A 571 -24.90 -3.29 -26.54
C ARG A 571 -25.45 -2.26 -25.55
N ASP A 572 -25.61 -2.64 -24.29
CA ASP A 572 -26.12 -1.76 -23.25
C ASP A 572 -25.08 -0.71 -22.84
N ILE A 573 -23.78 -1.05 -22.80
CA ILE A 573 -22.69 -0.06 -22.62
C ILE A 573 -22.77 1.03 -23.67
N LYS A 574 -23.02 0.66 -24.94
CA LYS A 574 -23.13 1.62 -26.05
C LYS A 574 -24.38 2.51 -25.98
N ARG A 575 -25.36 2.16 -25.15
CA ARG A 575 -26.61 2.91 -24.94
C ARG A 575 -26.55 3.85 -23.74
N LEU A 576 -25.49 3.77 -22.92
CA LEU A 576 -25.30 4.69 -21.81
C LEU A 576 -25.05 6.12 -22.33
N GLU A 577 -25.78 7.09 -21.77
CA GLU A 577 -25.79 8.49 -22.24
C GLU A 577 -24.40 9.13 -22.31
N ASN A 578 -23.51 8.75 -21.38
CA ASN A 578 -22.18 9.32 -21.27
C ASN A 578 -21.11 8.57 -22.07
N VAL A 579 -21.42 7.41 -22.65
CA VAL A 579 -20.48 6.58 -23.42
C VAL A 579 -20.55 6.96 -24.90
N GLN A 580 -19.45 7.49 -25.44
CA GLN A 580 -19.36 7.88 -26.84
C GLN A 580 -19.07 6.68 -27.76
N SER A 581 -18.15 5.82 -27.35
CA SER A 581 -17.71 4.70 -28.17
C SER A 581 -16.97 3.65 -27.38
N LEU A 582 -16.94 2.43 -27.91
CA LEU A 582 -16.18 1.30 -27.38
C LEU A 582 -15.13 0.92 -28.43
N PHE A 583 -13.84 1.01 -28.08
CA PHE A 583 -12.74 0.90 -29.06
C PHE A 583 -12.02 -0.45 -29.05
N LYS A 584 -11.97 -1.11 -27.89
CA LYS A 584 -11.37 -2.43 -27.76
C LYS A 584 -12.27 -3.30 -26.90
N LEU A 585 -12.49 -4.51 -27.36
CA LEU A 585 -13.20 -5.57 -26.65
C LEU A 585 -12.30 -6.79 -26.69
N SER A 586 -12.09 -7.46 -25.56
CA SER A 586 -11.35 -8.72 -25.56
C SER A 586 -12.05 -9.73 -26.48
N ALA A 587 -11.30 -10.47 -27.30
CA ALA A 587 -11.88 -11.50 -28.16
C ALA A 587 -12.46 -12.65 -27.33
N GLY A 588 -11.69 -13.12 -26.34
CA GLY A 588 -12.09 -14.17 -25.40
C GLY A 588 -12.91 -13.71 -24.20
N LEU A 589 -13.40 -14.70 -23.48
CA LEU A 589 -13.92 -14.63 -22.12
C LEU A 589 -12.94 -15.38 -21.21
N ILE A 590 -12.68 -14.86 -20.02
CA ILE A 590 -11.89 -15.55 -18.99
C ILE A 590 -12.88 -16.09 -17.96
N ARG A 591 -12.91 -17.40 -17.74
CA ARG A 591 -13.63 -17.99 -16.61
C ARG A 591 -12.78 -17.78 -15.35
N LEU A 592 -13.40 -17.34 -14.25
CA LEU A 592 -12.74 -17.03 -12.98
C LEU A 592 -13.01 -18.08 -11.89
N GLU A 593 -13.61 -19.21 -12.27
CA GLU A 593 -13.74 -20.43 -11.45
C GLU A 593 -12.58 -21.36 -11.76
#